data_AF-A0AAF1JYS6-F1
#
_entry.id   AF-A0AAF1JYS6-F1
#
_cell.length_a   1.000
_cell.length_b   1.000
_cell.length_c   1.000
_cell.angle_alpha   90.00
_cell.angle_beta   90.00
_cell.angle_gamma   90.00
#
_symmetry.space_group_name_H-M   'P 1'
#
loop_
_entity.id
_entity.type
_entity.pdbx_description
1 polymer ?
#
loop_
_entity_poly.entity_id
_entity_poly.type
_entity_poly.pdbx_seq_one_letter_code
_entity_poly.pdbx_strand_id
1 'polypeptide(L)'
;MPAAPTRFFLLAALLSCSAGAAAQDPLRIAAAQRAPLRDIDALETLCDGDLPIRTWLSRLTSRHARSPRWSSGPCVTDIQPTISDDPPAPSRGQCVQAHILPRNPTSATDRLMIELYMRSERGGRRPYAFRAVETPDGEQMRSRLEFENFWIARFPGVRLPACRQLRAP
;
A
#
# COMPACT_ATOMS: atom_id res chain seq x y z
N MET A 1 70.31 -20.41 -21.20
CA MET A 1 69.33 -21.22 -20.44
C MET A 1 68.26 -20.27 -19.93
N PRO A 2 67.02 -20.31 -20.45
CA PRO A 2 66.00 -19.31 -20.13
C PRO A 2 65.13 -19.66 -18.91
N ALA A 3 64.57 -18.58 -18.36
CA ALA A 3 63.82 -18.42 -17.11
C ALA A 3 62.52 -19.22 -16.97
N ALA A 4 62.18 -19.52 -15.72
CA ALA A 4 60.91 -20.08 -15.28
C ALA A 4 59.82 -18.98 -15.15
N PRO A 5 58.56 -19.24 -15.56
CA PRO A 5 57.48 -18.29 -15.37
C PRO A 5 56.74 -18.50 -14.04
N THR A 6 56.75 -17.45 -13.22
CA THR A 6 55.90 -17.24 -12.05
C THR A 6 54.43 -17.19 -12.47
N ARG A 7 53.63 -18.17 -12.03
CA ARG A 7 52.17 -18.16 -12.25
C ARG A 7 51.48 -17.39 -11.12
N PHE A 8 50.92 -16.24 -11.48
CA PHE A 8 49.94 -15.49 -10.72
C PHE A 8 48.68 -16.36 -10.48
N PHE A 9 48.34 -16.61 -9.21
CA PHE A 9 47.00 -17.07 -8.85
C PHE A 9 46.06 -15.87 -8.83
N LEU A 10 45.13 -15.80 -9.79
CA LEU A 10 43.98 -14.89 -9.73
C LEU A 10 43.04 -15.37 -8.60
N LEU A 11 42.90 -14.56 -7.55
CA LEU A 11 41.74 -14.63 -6.66
C LEU A 11 40.54 -14.05 -7.41
N ALA A 12 39.59 -14.90 -7.79
CA ALA A 12 38.27 -14.46 -8.23
C ALA A 12 37.45 -14.05 -7.00
N ALA A 13 37.22 -12.75 -6.85
CA ALA A 13 36.31 -12.21 -5.85
C ALA A 13 34.86 -12.54 -6.25
N LEU A 14 34.21 -13.44 -5.50
CA LEU A 14 32.77 -13.67 -5.58
C LEU A 14 32.04 -12.47 -4.98
N LEU A 15 31.64 -11.51 -5.82
CA LEU A 15 30.70 -10.45 -5.43
C LEU A 15 29.33 -11.09 -5.14
N SER A 16 29.05 -11.28 -3.85
CA SER A 16 27.72 -11.63 -3.37
C SER A 16 26.83 -10.38 -3.44
N CYS A 17 25.98 -10.31 -4.46
CA CYS A 17 24.97 -9.26 -4.60
C CYS A 17 23.80 -9.56 -3.66
N SER A 18 23.92 -9.16 -2.39
CA SER A 18 22.83 -9.23 -1.42
C SER A 18 21.89 -8.04 -1.63
N ALA A 19 21.09 -8.06 -2.70
CA ALA A 19 19.93 -7.18 -2.78
C ALA A 19 18.95 -7.60 -1.68
N GLY A 20 19.00 -6.93 -0.53
CA GLY A 20 18.12 -7.20 0.60
C GLY A 20 16.67 -7.02 0.19
N ALA A 21 15.96 -8.13 -0.03
CA ALA A 21 14.52 -8.11 -0.14
C ALA A 21 13.97 -7.49 1.15
N ALA A 22 13.26 -6.36 1.05
CA ALA A 22 12.62 -5.74 2.20
C ALA A 22 11.73 -6.78 2.90
N ALA A 23 12.00 -7.04 4.18
CA ALA A 23 11.34 -8.11 4.91
C ALA A 23 9.83 -7.87 5.01
N GLN A 24 9.05 -8.87 4.61
CA GLN A 24 7.61 -8.92 4.84
C GLN A 24 7.33 -9.09 6.34
N ASP A 25 6.40 -8.32 6.89
CA ASP A 25 6.02 -8.29 8.30
C ASP A 25 4.53 -8.65 8.41
N PRO A 26 4.21 -9.93 8.66
CA PRO A 26 2.82 -10.41 8.69
C PRO A 26 2.01 -9.79 9.84
N LEU A 27 2.65 -9.41 10.95
CA LEU A 27 1.97 -8.75 12.06
C LEU A 27 1.51 -7.35 11.66
N ARG A 28 2.33 -6.63 10.89
CA ARG A 28 1.97 -5.32 10.36
C ARG A 28 0.85 -5.41 9.33
N ILE A 29 0.91 -6.39 8.44
CA ILE A 29 -0.18 -6.66 7.49
C ILE A 29 -1.49 -6.93 8.24
N ALA A 30 -1.43 -7.79 9.27
CA ALA A 30 -2.61 -8.12 10.05
C ALA A 30 -3.16 -6.93 10.85
N ALA A 31 -2.28 -6.07 11.40
CA ALA A 31 -2.69 -4.84 12.07
C ALA A 31 -3.39 -3.88 11.10
N ALA A 32 -2.82 -3.67 9.91
CA ALA A 32 -3.41 -2.82 8.89
C ALA A 32 -4.76 -3.35 8.39
N GLN A 33 -4.89 -4.67 8.16
CA GLN A 33 -6.15 -5.28 7.72
C GLN A 33 -7.29 -5.14 8.74
N ARG A 34 -6.97 -5.16 10.04
CA ARG A 34 -7.94 -5.07 11.14
C ARG A 34 -8.26 -3.65 11.57
N ALA A 35 -7.43 -2.68 11.21
CA ALA A 35 -7.65 -1.30 11.60
C ALA A 35 -8.97 -0.77 11.02
N PRO A 36 -9.70 0.05 11.78
CA PRO A 36 -10.93 0.70 11.33
C PRO A 36 -10.63 1.80 10.30
N LEU A 37 -11.54 2.04 9.36
CA LEU A 37 -11.38 3.06 8.30
C LEU A 37 -11.12 4.47 8.83
N ARG A 38 -11.70 4.84 9.98
CA ARG A 38 -11.47 6.16 10.60
C ARG A 38 -10.00 6.46 10.93
N ASP A 39 -9.17 5.42 11.04
CA ASP A 39 -7.75 5.58 11.39
C ASP A 39 -6.92 6.10 10.22
N ILE A 40 -7.38 5.88 8.98
CA ILE A 40 -6.65 6.24 7.75
C ILE A 40 -7.28 7.42 7.01
N ASP A 41 -8.43 7.87 7.49
CA ASP A 41 -9.32 8.82 6.82
C ASP A 41 -9.83 9.86 7.83
N ALA A 42 -8.92 10.35 8.69
CA ALA A 42 -9.27 11.18 9.85
C ALA A 42 -9.93 12.53 9.50
N LEU A 43 -9.88 12.95 8.24
CA LEU A 43 -10.51 14.18 7.74
C LEU A 43 -11.96 13.95 7.30
N GLU A 44 -12.38 12.69 7.11
CA GLU A 44 -13.70 12.34 6.59
C GLU A 44 -14.60 11.79 7.69
N THR A 45 -15.80 12.35 7.83
CA THR A 45 -16.80 11.85 8.78
C THR A 45 -17.78 10.92 8.06
N LEU A 46 -17.39 9.66 7.96
CA LEU A 46 -18.17 8.61 7.31
C LEU A 46 -18.69 7.61 8.35
N CYS A 47 -19.96 7.21 8.23
CA CYS A 47 -20.65 6.28 9.15
C CYS A 47 -20.09 4.84 9.18
N ASP A 48 -19.11 4.52 8.33
CA ASP A 48 -18.44 3.23 8.24
C ASP A 48 -17.04 3.29 8.84
N GLY A 49 -16.73 4.32 9.62
CA GLY A 49 -15.44 4.50 10.28
C GLY A 49 -14.97 3.29 11.08
N ASP A 50 -15.87 2.51 11.69
CA ASP A 50 -15.57 1.26 12.43
C ASP A 50 -15.34 0.03 11.54
N LEU A 51 -15.64 0.11 10.24
CA LEU A 51 -15.46 -1.02 9.32
C LEU A 51 -13.96 -1.35 9.19
N PRO A 52 -13.54 -2.62 9.31
CA PRO A 52 -12.14 -2.96 9.07
C PRO A 52 -11.73 -2.73 7.62
N ILE A 53 -10.53 -2.19 7.39
CA ILE A 53 -9.98 -1.89 6.05
C ILE A 53 -10.08 -3.10 5.12
N ARG A 54 -9.75 -4.31 5.60
CA ARG A 54 -9.86 -5.54 4.77
C ARG A 54 -11.30 -5.81 4.32
N THR A 55 -12.25 -5.63 5.23
CA THR A 55 -13.68 -5.87 4.94
C THR A 55 -14.21 -4.86 3.95
N TRP A 56 -13.89 -3.59 4.15
CA TRP A 56 -14.20 -2.51 3.22
C TRP A 56 -13.66 -2.81 1.81
N LEU A 57 -12.36 -3.04 1.70
CA LEU A 57 -11.71 -3.25 0.41
C LEU A 57 -12.26 -4.49 -0.30
N SER A 58 -12.50 -5.56 0.44
CA SER A 58 -13.11 -6.77 -0.10
C SER A 58 -14.52 -6.51 -0.63
N ARG A 59 -15.35 -5.73 0.08
CA ARG A 59 -16.71 -5.43 -0.36
C ARG A 59 -16.70 -4.60 -1.65
N LEU A 60 -15.91 -3.52 -1.66
CA LEU A 60 -15.75 -2.63 -2.81
C LEU A 60 -15.31 -3.39 -4.07
N THR A 61 -14.34 -4.29 -3.93
CA THR A 61 -13.64 -4.90 -5.08
C THR A 61 -14.14 -6.30 -5.46
N SER A 62 -14.88 -7.01 -4.59
CA SER A 62 -15.21 -8.45 -4.70
C SER A 62 -15.64 -8.96 -6.09
N ARG A 63 -16.51 -8.21 -6.77
CA ARG A 63 -17.09 -8.59 -8.07
C ARG A 63 -16.13 -8.32 -9.24
N HIS A 64 -15.27 -7.31 -9.13
CA HIS A 64 -14.49 -6.79 -10.26
C HIS A 64 -12.99 -7.03 -10.13
N ALA A 65 -12.51 -7.40 -8.94
CA ALA A 65 -11.12 -7.75 -8.69
C ALA A 65 -10.96 -9.18 -8.18
N ARG A 66 -9.74 -9.70 -8.33
CA ARG A 66 -9.24 -10.81 -7.53
C ARG A 66 -9.04 -10.35 -6.09
N SER A 67 -8.94 -11.31 -5.16
CA SER A 67 -8.66 -10.98 -3.76
C SER A 67 -7.37 -10.17 -3.64
N PRO A 68 -7.38 -9.03 -2.92
CA PRO A 68 -6.20 -8.17 -2.79
C PRO A 68 -5.02 -8.94 -2.21
N ARG A 69 -3.84 -8.75 -2.80
CA ARG A 69 -2.58 -9.28 -2.27
C ARG A 69 -1.95 -8.25 -1.37
N TRP A 70 -1.57 -8.65 -0.16
CA TRP A 70 -1.04 -7.74 0.84
C TRP A 70 0.47 -7.92 0.98
N SER A 71 1.18 -6.81 1.11
CA SER A 71 2.60 -6.77 1.40
C SER A 71 2.91 -5.67 2.41
N SER A 72 4.07 -5.75 3.05
CA SER A 72 4.63 -4.64 3.82
C SER A 72 6.02 -4.30 3.33
N GLY A 73 6.41 -3.04 3.44
CA GLY A 73 7.73 -2.59 3.04
C GLY A 73 7.84 -1.07 3.01
N PRO A 74 8.85 -0.53 2.32
CA PRO A 74 8.92 0.90 2.02
C PRO A 74 7.67 1.35 1.26
N CYS A 75 7.15 2.53 1.59
CA CYS A 75 6.16 3.21 0.78
C CYS A 75 6.76 3.51 -0.61
N VAL A 76 5.96 3.32 -1.66
CA VAL A 76 6.35 3.54 -3.05
C VAL A 76 5.97 4.94 -3.50
N THR A 77 4.94 5.55 -2.90
CA THR A 77 4.59 6.93 -3.18
C THR A 77 5.49 7.89 -2.40
N ASP A 78 6.18 8.78 -3.12
CA ASP A 78 7.13 9.75 -2.58
C ASP A 78 6.46 10.96 -1.87
N ILE A 79 5.13 10.98 -1.78
CA ILE A 79 4.38 12.09 -1.19
C ILE A 79 4.17 11.82 0.30
N GLN A 80 4.63 12.76 1.13
CA GLN A 80 4.33 12.76 2.56
C GLN A 80 2.81 12.90 2.79
N PRO A 81 2.19 12.02 3.59
CA PRO A 81 0.77 12.14 3.91
C PRO A 81 0.56 13.45 4.68
N THR A 82 -0.31 14.31 4.17
CA THR A 82 -0.60 15.65 4.72
C THR A 82 -1.60 15.60 5.87
N ILE A 83 -1.70 14.46 6.58
CA ILE A 83 -2.67 14.26 7.66
C ILE A 83 -1.91 14.14 8.98
N SER A 84 -2.17 15.14 9.82
CA SER A 84 -1.72 15.40 11.19
C SER A 84 -0.40 16.16 11.37
N ASP A 85 -0.37 16.94 12.44
CA ASP A 85 0.76 17.70 13.00
C ASP A 85 1.99 16.83 13.39
N ASP A 86 2.09 15.62 12.85
CA ASP A 86 3.23 14.74 13.02
C ASP A 86 4.36 15.19 12.07
N PRO A 87 5.62 15.24 12.54
CA PRO A 87 6.73 15.65 11.70
C PRO A 87 6.82 14.78 10.45
N PRO A 88 7.26 15.36 9.32
CA PRO A 88 7.39 14.66 8.04
C PRO A 88 8.07 13.30 8.24
N ALA A 89 7.32 12.21 8.06
CA ALA A 89 7.88 10.87 8.15
C ALA A 89 9.07 10.80 7.16
N PRO A 90 10.23 10.24 7.56
CA PRO A 90 11.42 10.20 6.72
C PRO A 90 11.06 9.65 5.34
N SER A 91 11.70 10.19 4.31
CA SER A 91 11.36 10.13 2.88
C SER A 91 11.17 8.75 2.24
N ARG A 92 11.16 7.65 3.03
CA ARG A 92 10.60 6.34 2.69
C ARG A 92 10.01 5.70 3.95
N GLY A 93 8.82 6.14 4.33
CA GLY A 93 8.05 5.56 5.43
C GLY A 93 7.83 4.04 5.24
N GLN A 94 7.36 3.37 6.29
CA GLN A 94 6.98 1.97 6.20
C GLN A 94 5.48 1.87 5.94
N CYS A 95 5.09 1.21 4.86
CA CYS A 95 3.71 1.03 4.45
C CYS A 95 3.29 -0.44 4.52
N VAL A 96 1.98 -0.65 4.60
CA VAL A 96 1.32 -1.86 4.14
C VAL A 96 0.63 -1.55 2.83
N GLN A 97 0.80 -2.42 1.84
CA GLN A 97 0.26 -2.24 0.50
C GLN A 97 -0.78 -3.32 0.23
N ALA A 98 -1.90 -2.95 -0.38
CA ALA A 98 -2.84 -3.91 -0.96
C ALA A 98 -2.85 -3.74 -2.48
N HIS A 99 -2.40 -4.77 -3.17
CA HIS A 99 -2.35 -4.87 -4.63
C HIS A 99 -3.64 -5.47 -5.14
N ILE A 100 -4.35 -4.73 -5.98
CA ILE A 100 -5.68 -5.04 -6.47
C ILE A 100 -5.58 -5.27 -7.97
N LEU A 101 -5.84 -6.51 -8.38
CA LEU A 101 -5.81 -6.92 -9.78
C LEU A 101 -7.25 -7.09 -10.27
N PRO A 102 -7.72 -6.29 -11.24
CA PRO A 102 -9.01 -6.51 -11.90
C PRO A 102 -9.12 -7.95 -12.45
N ARG A 103 -10.34 -8.50 -12.47
CA ARG A 103 -10.58 -9.84 -13.05
C ARG A 103 -10.33 -9.85 -14.55
N ASN A 104 -10.67 -8.75 -15.21
CA ASN A 104 -10.52 -8.53 -16.65
C ASN A 104 -9.65 -7.27 -16.84
N PRO A 105 -8.32 -7.36 -16.66
CA PRO A 105 -7.45 -6.21 -16.81
C PRO A 105 -7.40 -5.75 -18.27
N THR A 106 -7.36 -4.44 -18.52
CA THR A 106 -7.27 -3.86 -19.88
C THR A 106 -5.85 -3.87 -20.43
N SER A 107 -4.84 -4.02 -19.56
CA SER A 107 -3.42 -4.11 -19.93
C SER A 107 -2.63 -4.92 -18.88
N ALA A 108 -1.37 -5.24 -19.17
CA ALA A 108 -0.48 -5.90 -18.21
C ALA A 108 -0.10 -5.02 -17.00
N THR A 109 -0.24 -3.70 -17.12
CA THR A 109 0.04 -2.74 -16.06
C THR A 109 -1.20 -2.35 -15.27
N ASP A 110 -2.37 -2.83 -15.67
CA ASP A 110 -3.66 -2.54 -15.06
C ASP A 110 -3.78 -3.18 -13.66
N ARG A 111 -3.24 -2.49 -12.67
CA ARG A 111 -3.17 -2.92 -11.27
C ARG A 111 -3.29 -1.70 -10.37
N LEU A 112 -4.22 -1.72 -9.44
CA LEU A 112 -4.33 -0.65 -8.45
C LEU A 112 -3.57 -1.06 -7.20
N MET A 113 -3.01 -0.08 -6.50
CA MET A 113 -2.39 -0.29 -5.20
C MET A 113 -2.96 0.72 -4.22
N ILE A 114 -3.30 0.29 -3.03
CA ILE A 114 -3.45 1.18 -1.89
C ILE A 114 -2.22 1.08 -0.99
N GLU A 115 -1.77 2.21 -0.44
CA GLU A 115 -0.73 2.29 0.57
C GLU A 115 -1.32 2.80 1.88
N LEU A 116 -1.06 2.06 2.95
CA LEU A 116 -1.44 2.38 4.31
C LEU A 116 -0.15 2.75 5.06
N TYR A 117 -0.02 4.02 5.41
CA TYR A 117 1.15 4.51 6.13
C TYR A 117 1.07 4.06 7.57
N MET A 118 2.17 3.48 8.07
CA MET A 118 2.21 2.89 9.41
C MET A 118 3.04 3.77 10.33
N ARG A 119 2.47 4.17 11.47
CA ARG A 119 3.20 4.82 12.55
C ARG A 119 3.44 3.85 13.70
N SER A 120 4.55 4.06 14.41
CA SER A 120 4.83 3.34 15.65
C SER A 120 4.01 3.94 16.78
N GLU A 121 3.35 3.09 17.57
CA GLU A 121 2.59 3.48 18.77
C GLU A 121 2.92 2.53 19.93
N ARG A 122 2.54 2.92 21.16
CA ARG A 122 2.62 2.02 22.31
C ARG A 122 1.67 0.83 22.07
N GLY A 123 2.23 -0.37 21.96
CA GLY A 123 1.47 -1.60 21.69
C GLY A 123 1.51 -2.09 20.24
N GLY A 124 2.24 -1.42 19.34
CA GLY A 124 2.50 -1.93 18.00
C GLY A 124 2.58 -0.85 16.93
N ARG A 125 2.16 -1.19 15.72
CA ARG A 125 2.08 -0.26 14.59
C ARG A 125 0.63 -0.12 14.15
N ARG A 126 0.22 1.11 13.86
CA ARG A 126 -1.14 1.44 13.42
C ARG A 126 -1.09 2.20 12.10
N PRO A 127 -2.01 1.90 11.16
CA PRO A 127 -2.13 2.74 9.98
C PRO A 127 -2.70 4.11 10.38
N TYR A 128 -2.22 5.18 9.75
CA TYR A 128 -2.65 6.55 10.06
C TYR A 128 -2.99 7.40 8.83
N ALA A 129 -2.65 6.91 7.63
CA ALA A 129 -2.97 7.58 6.38
C ALA A 129 -3.17 6.58 5.24
N PHE A 130 -3.88 7.03 4.21
CA PHE A 130 -4.21 6.29 3.00
C PHE A 130 -3.71 7.02 1.75
N ARG A 131 -3.23 6.24 0.79
CA ARG A 131 -3.07 6.66 -0.62
C ARG A 131 -3.51 5.51 -1.52
N ALA A 132 -3.98 5.84 -2.71
CA ALA A 132 -4.16 4.86 -3.77
C ALA A 132 -3.56 5.35 -5.08
N VAL A 133 -3.16 4.40 -5.90
CA VAL A 133 -2.43 4.63 -7.14
C VAL A 133 -2.98 3.67 -8.20
N GLU A 134 -3.37 4.20 -9.35
CA GLU A 134 -3.88 3.38 -10.46
C GLU A 134 -2.77 2.62 -11.20
N THR A 135 -1.56 3.17 -11.27
CA THR A 135 -0.30 2.55 -11.78
C THR A 135 0.90 3.37 -11.26
N PRO A 136 2.16 2.90 -11.30
CA PRO A 136 3.31 3.71 -10.85
C PRO A 136 3.37 5.14 -11.43
N ASP A 137 2.82 5.35 -12.63
CA ASP A 137 2.74 6.64 -13.32
C ASP A 137 1.30 7.24 -13.35
N GLY A 138 0.35 6.59 -12.67
CA GLY A 138 -1.07 6.89 -12.72
C GLY A 138 -1.48 7.98 -11.74
N GLU A 139 -2.75 8.40 -11.85
CA GLU A 139 -3.34 9.37 -10.95
C GLU A 139 -3.30 8.83 -9.50
N GLN A 140 -2.85 9.71 -8.59
CA GLN A 140 -2.79 9.40 -7.17
C GLN A 140 -4.06 9.91 -6.49
N MET A 141 -4.74 9.00 -5.80
CA MET A 141 -5.91 9.31 -4.99
C MET A 141 -5.46 9.50 -3.53
N ARG A 142 -5.85 10.63 -2.97
CA ARG A 142 -5.41 11.11 -1.67
C ARG A 142 -6.30 10.63 -0.53
N SER A 143 -7.57 10.34 -0.80
CA SER A 143 -8.52 9.86 0.20
C SER A 143 -9.14 8.53 -0.20
N ARG A 144 -9.72 7.86 0.79
CA ARG A 144 -10.52 6.66 0.57
C ARG A 144 -11.71 6.96 -0.33
N LEU A 145 -12.37 8.11 -0.12
CA LEU A 145 -13.55 8.52 -0.89
C LEU A 145 -13.22 8.75 -2.37
N GLU A 146 -12.08 9.37 -2.68
CA GLU A 146 -11.58 9.50 -4.05
C GLU A 146 -11.38 8.12 -4.70
N PHE A 147 -10.77 7.18 -3.97
CA PHE A 147 -10.57 5.81 -4.44
C PHE A 147 -11.89 5.05 -4.68
N GLU A 148 -12.87 5.20 -3.79
CA GLU A 148 -14.19 4.62 -3.99
C GLU A 148 -14.89 5.16 -5.23
N ASN A 149 -14.89 6.48 -5.40
CA ASN A 149 -15.50 7.15 -6.54
C ASN A 149 -14.83 6.71 -7.86
N PHE A 150 -13.49 6.66 -7.87
CA PHE A 150 -12.72 6.14 -8.98
C PHE A 150 -13.14 4.70 -9.33
N TRP A 151 -13.19 3.81 -8.33
CA TRP A 151 -13.54 2.41 -8.53
C TRP A 151 -14.97 2.24 -9.07
N ILE A 152 -15.93 3.00 -8.56
CA ILE A 152 -17.32 2.97 -9.01
C ILE A 152 -17.46 3.49 -10.44
N ALA A 153 -16.80 4.60 -10.77
CA ALA A 153 -16.81 5.15 -12.12
C ALA A 153 -16.24 4.14 -13.13
N ARG A 154 -15.20 3.42 -12.71
CA ARG A 154 -14.53 2.41 -13.53
C ARG A 154 -15.33 1.10 -13.66
N PHE A 155 -16.07 0.69 -12.64
CA PHE A 155 -16.84 -0.56 -12.61
C PHE A 155 -18.32 -0.30 -12.30
N PRO A 156 -19.16 -0.05 -13.33
CA PRO A 156 -20.59 0.16 -13.14
C PRO A 156 -21.27 -1.02 -12.42
N GLY A 157 -22.21 -0.70 -11.53
CA GLY A 157 -22.96 -1.71 -10.76
C GLY A 157 -22.33 -2.12 -9.43
N VAL A 158 -21.18 -1.54 -9.06
CA VAL A 158 -20.67 -1.59 -7.69
C VAL A 158 -21.69 -0.95 -6.75
N ARG A 159 -22.12 -1.70 -5.73
CA ARG A 159 -22.94 -1.19 -4.63
C ARG A 159 -22.04 -1.03 -3.40
N LEU A 160 -21.83 0.20 -2.98
CA LEU A 160 -21.26 0.47 -1.66
C LEU A 160 -22.28 0.09 -0.58
N PRO A 161 -21.82 -0.29 0.63
CA PRO A 161 -22.68 -0.24 1.81
C PRO A 161 -23.36 1.13 1.88
N ALA A 162 -24.63 1.19 2.31
CA ALA A 162 -25.48 2.40 2.31
C ALA A 162 -25.00 3.54 3.23
N CYS A 163 -23.75 3.50 3.68
CA CYS A 163 -23.14 4.56 4.44
C CYS A 163 -22.61 5.63 3.47
N ARG A 164 -23.36 6.73 3.32
CA ARG A 164 -22.89 7.95 2.67
C ARG A 164 -23.00 9.07 3.69
N GLN A 165 -21.87 9.70 4.00
CA GLN A 165 -21.65 10.90 4.83
C GLN A 165 -22.64 11.13 5.97
N LEU A 166 -22.14 11.08 7.22
CA LEU A 166 -22.81 11.80 8.28
C LEU A 166 -22.63 13.28 7.95
N ARG A 167 -23.72 14.06 7.85
CA ARG A 167 -23.59 15.51 7.82
C ARG A 167 -22.83 15.92 9.08
N ALA A 168 -21.73 16.64 8.91
CA ALA A 168 -21.13 17.35 10.03
C ALA A 168 -22.20 18.27 10.64
N PRO A 169 -22.27 18.39 11.98
CA PRO A 169 -23.18 19.33 12.65
C PRO A 169 -22.89 20.78 12.24
#